data_AF-A0A0U1QTC9-F1
#
_entry.id   AF-A0A0U1QTC9-F1
#
_cell.length_a   1.000
_cell.length_b   1.000
_cell.length_c   1.000
_cell.angle_alpha   90.00
_cell.angle_beta   90.00
_cell.angle_gamma   90.00
#
_symmetry.space_group_name_H-M   'P 1'
#
loop_
_entity.id
_entity.type
_entity.pdbx_description
1 polymer ?
#
loop_
_entity_poly.entity_id
_entity_poly.type
_entity_poly.pdbx_seq_one_letter_code
_entity_poly.pdbx_strand_id
1 'polypeptide(L)'
;MKRLNYLHKGFGLLEVIFCVVLSLLALASYSEYSASYAERQVNAATAQHQKKIIQYTQKYIEENNDSLLAAATTTVPVIITTAMLKNAKYMPDYISDKNAYQQTYSTSVLKTAANQLDALLVTSGGQEIENKNLIQIANTLGISGGYIKTDAPTIAKGAYGQWNLPLSTFKLGSNAGHLATAFFYVNGKLDNDYLYRSKVNGHPELQRMNAAIDMNSNNIDNAGTFDGVEAKLSGNADIKGSLNAGNTTITGNTTTSGETYTGGWFRTTGDGGIYFQKFGGGWNMTDSATMRAYGDKNIATGGSVNVGSNITAGGTISGNNVIGNTVTANGRLRSTEALQLDKVYIAGTACSPNGLIGRDAAGATLSCQSGVWKSNGGLQRNYCTWYYFGGGGQQSISCPAGQYVGGFSRYMENDWKQTGHFQIECCS
;
A
#
# COMPACT_ATOMS: atom_id res chain seq x y z
N MET A 1 50.76 -34.86 -100.80
CA MET A 1 50.67 -33.99 -99.59
C MET A 1 50.44 -32.56 -100.05
N LYS A 2 49.28 -31.97 -99.70
CA LYS A 2 48.77 -30.68 -100.22
C LYS A 2 49.65 -29.51 -99.75
N ARG A 3 50.20 -28.74 -100.70
CA ARG A 3 50.81 -27.42 -100.47
C ARG A 3 49.74 -26.33 -100.56
N LEU A 4 49.79 -25.37 -99.64
CA LEU A 4 48.93 -24.18 -99.55
C LEU A 4 49.12 -23.25 -100.76
N ASN A 5 48.01 -22.68 -101.25
CA ASN A 5 47.99 -21.37 -101.90
C ASN A 5 47.05 -20.46 -101.10
N TYR A 6 47.63 -19.50 -100.39
CA TYR A 6 46.92 -18.40 -99.75
C TYR A 6 46.38 -17.46 -100.84
N LEU A 7 45.05 -17.43 -101.01
CA LEU A 7 44.39 -16.33 -101.71
C LEU A 7 44.13 -15.22 -100.69
N HIS A 8 45.04 -14.25 -100.66
CA HIS A 8 44.77 -12.93 -100.08
C HIS A 8 43.58 -12.32 -100.82
N LYS A 9 42.38 -12.37 -100.21
CA LYS A 9 41.27 -11.50 -100.61
C LYS A 9 41.59 -10.12 -100.06
N GLY A 10 42.10 -9.25 -100.93
CA GLY A 10 42.23 -7.84 -100.60
C GLY A 10 40.87 -7.28 -100.19
N PHE A 11 40.83 -6.63 -99.03
CA PHE A 11 39.66 -5.88 -98.59
C PHE A 11 39.29 -4.85 -99.66
N GLY A 12 38.13 -5.02 -100.28
CA GLY A 12 37.59 -3.97 -101.14
C GLY A 12 37.33 -2.74 -100.29
N LEU A 13 37.66 -1.54 -100.81
CA LEU A 13 37.45 -0.26 -100.12
C LEU A 13 36.02 -0.15 -99.54
N LEU A 14 35.04 -0.78 -100.20
CA LEU A 14 33.63 -0.84 -99.79
C LEU A 14 33.39 -1.60 -98.47
N GLU A 15 34.06 -2.74 -98.24
CA GLU A 15 33.91 -3.54 -97.01
C GLU A 15 34.54 -2.83 -95.80
N VAL A 16 35.66 -2.13 -96.01
CA VAL A 16 36.29 -1.31 -94.97
C VAL A 16 35.41 -0.11 -94.62
N ILE A 17 34.80 0.55 -95.61
CA ILE A 17 33.85 1.65 -95.37
C ILE A 17 32.61 1.14 -94.62
N PHE A 18 32.05 -0.02 -94.99
CA PHE A 18 30.88 -0.58 -94.31
C PHE A 18 31.18 -0.93 -92.84
N CYS A 19 32.34 -1.52 -92.56
CA CYS A 19 32.80 -1.80 -91.20
C CYS A 19 33.05 -0.54 -90.38
N VAL A 20 33.63 0.52 -90.97
CA VAL A 20 33.82 1.81 -90.30
C VAL A 20 32.49 2.48 -90.00
N VAL A 21 31.54 2.48 -90.93
CA VAL A 21 30.19 3.04 -90.72
C VAL A 21 29.45 2.29 -89.61
N LEU A 22 29.47 0.95 -89.62
CA LEU A 22 28.84 0.14 -88.57
C LEU A 22 29.52 0.33 -87.20
N SER A 23 30.84 0.47 -87.17
CA SER A 23 31.58 0.73 -85.93
C SER A 23 31.31 2.12 -85.37
N LEU A 24 31.16 3.13 -86.23
CA LEU A 24 30.77 4.50 -85.82
C LEU A 24 29.32 4.54 -85.32
N LEU A 25 28.40 3.82 -85.94
CA LEU A 25 27.03 3.67 -85.45
C LEU A 25 26.98 2.92 -84.11
N ALA A 26 27.80 1.89 -83.93
CA ALA A 26 27.91 1.16 -82.67
C ALA A 26 28.54 2.00 -81.55
N LEU A 27 29.54 2.83 -81.85
CA LEU A 27 30.15 3.77 -80.90
C LEU A 27 29.19 4.89 -80.51
N ALA A 28 28.43 5.45 -81.46
CA ALA A 28 27.38 6.43 -81.18
C ALA A 28 26.27 5.82 -80.32
N SER A 29 25.82 4.61 -80.68
CA SER A 29 24.83 3.85 -79.88
C SER A 29 25.35 3.51 -78.49
N TYR A 30 26.65 3.19 -78.35
CA TYR A 30 27.28 2.90 -77.06
C TYR A 30 27.46 4.16 -76.20
N SER A 31 27.81 5.32 -76.78
CA SER A 31 27.87 6.58 -76.03
C SER A 31 26.50 7.02 -75.54
N GLU A 32 25.46 6.85 -76.36
CA GLU A 32 24.05 7.10 -75.96
C GLU A 32 23.56 6.08 -74.92
N TYR A 33 23.96 4.81 -75.04
CA TYR A 33 23.64 3.77 -74.06
C TYR A 33 24.35 4.01 -72.72
N SER A 34 25.62 4.41 -72.74
CA SER A 34 26.42 4.73 -71.56
C SER A 34 25.90 5.99 -70.86
N ALA A 35 25.61 7.05 -71.61
CA ALA A 35 24.98 8.27 -71.09
C ALA A 35 23.62 7.97 -70.46
N SER A 36 22.77 7.20 -71.14
CA SER A 36 21.47 6.78 -70.59
C SER A 36 21.59 5.80 -69.42
N TYR A 37 22.67 5.03 -69.30
CA TYR A 37 22.92 4.19 -68.12
C TYR A 37 23.35 5.03 -66.91
N ALA A 38 24.25 6.00 -67.11
CA ALA A 38 24.65 6.95 -66.09
C ALA A 38 23.46 7.79 -65.60
N GLU A 39 22.61 8.30 -66.50
CA GLU A 39 21.37 9.00 -66.14
C GLU A 39 20.43 8.11 -65.32
N ARG A 40 20.26 6.83 -65.69
CA ARG A 40 19.42 5.90 -64.93
C ARG A 40 19.95 5.63 -63.52
N GLN A 41 21.27 5.57 -63.34
CA GLN A 41 21.90 5.46 -62.02
C GLN A 41 21.63 6.70 -61.17
N VAL A 42 21.79 7.91 -61.74
CA VAL A 42 21.50 9.19 -61.06
C VAL A 42 20.01 9.28 -60.70
N ASN A 43 19.11 8.89 -61.62
CA ASN A 43 17.67 8.82 -61.38
C ASN A 43 17.33 7.84 -60.24
N ALA A 44 17.92 6.64 -60.26
CA ALA A 44 17.69 5.63 -59.23
C ALA A 44 18.20 6.09 -57.86
N ALA A 45 19.41 6.65 -57.79
CA ALA A 45 19.98 7.22 -56.57
C ALA A 45 19.10 8.36 -56.02
N THR A 46 18.62 9.25 -56.91
CA THR A 46 17.70 10.33 -56.55
C THR A 46 16.37 9.79 -56.01
N ALA A 47 15.81 8.75 -56.64
CA ALA A 47 14.60 8.09 -56.16
C ALA A 47 14.81 7.44 -54.78
N GLN A 48 15.91 6.72 -54.56
CA GLN A 48 16.19 6.12 -53.24
C GLN A 48 16.39 7.18 -52.16
N HIS A 49 17.07 8.28 -52.49
CA HIS A 49 17.24 9.40 -51.57
C HIS A 49 15.90 10.03 -51.22
N GLN A 50 15.08 10.38 -52.22
CA GLN A 50 13.73 10.91 -51.99
C GLN A 50 12.90 9.93 -51.16
N LYS A 51 12.93 8.62 -51.44
CA LYS A 51 12.22 7.60 -50.65
C LYS A 51 12.59 7.66 -49.16
N LYS A 52 13.87 7.88 -48.84
CA LYS A 52 14.30 8.02 -47.44
C LYS A 52 13.81 9.33 -46.80
N ILE A 53 13.86 10.44 -47.54
CA ILE A 53 13.32 11.72 -47.07
C ILE A 53 11.81 11.64 -46.84
N ILE A 54 11.07 10.93 -47.69
CA ILE A 54 9.64 10.66 -47.52
C ILE A 54 9.40 9.95 -46.18
N GLN A 55 10.15 8.88 -45.88
CA GLN A 55 10.01 8.15 -44.61
C GLN A 55 10.25 9.04 -43.39
N TYR A 56 11.31 9.86 -43.41
CA TYR A 56 11.62 10.77 -42.29
C TYR A 56 10.57 11.87 -42.13
N THR A 57 10.13 12.46 -43.25
CA THR A 57 9.12 13.52 -43.25
C THR A 57 7.78 12.98 -42.79
N GLN A 58 7.37 11.80 -43.27
CA GLN A 58 6.14 11.14 -42.87
C GLN A 58 6.12 10.90 -41.35
N LYS A 59 7.18 10.30 -40.81
CA LYS A 59 7.30 10.05 -39.37
C LYS A 59 7.24 11.35 -38.55
N TYR A 60 7.89 12.42 -39.04
CA TYR A 60 7.82 13.73 -38.39
C TYR A 60 6.40 14.29 -38.36
N ILE A 61 5.68 14.25 -39.49
CA ILE A 61 4.30 14.74 -39.57
C ILE A 61 3.37 13.91 -38.67
N GLU A 62 3.55 12.60 -38.62
CA GLU A 62 2.76 11.68 -37.80
C GLU A 62 2.95 11.95 -36.29
N GLU A 63 4.19 12.06 -35.82
CA GLU A 63 4.49 12.25 -34.39
C GLU A 63 4.27 13.70 -33.91
N ASN A 64 4.27 14.68 -34.82
CA ASN A 64 4.05 16.10 -34.50
C ASN A 64 2.70 16.63 -35.03
N ASN A 65 1.74 15.74 -35.27
CA ASN A 65 0.46 16.06 -35.92
C ASN A 65 -0.30 17.18 -35.19
N ASP A 66 -0.43 17.11 -33.86
CA ASP A 66 -1.13 18.12 -33.05
C ASP A 66 -0.47 19.50 -33.16
N SER A 67 0.86 19.55 -33.05
CA SER A 67 1.64 20.78 -33.19
C SER A 67 1.49 21.40 -34.59
N LEU A 68 1.48 20.55 -35.63
CA LEU A 68 1.27 20.99 -37.00
C LEU A 68 -0.18 21.45 -37.25
N LEU A 69 -1.19 20.78 -36.66
CA LEU A 69 -2.60 21.19 -36.72
C LEU A 69 -2.88 22.50 -36.00
N ALA A 70 -2.07 22.85 -35.00
CA ALA A 70 -2.12 24.13 -34.30
C ALA A 70 -1.40 25.25 -35.07
N ALA A 71 -0.29 24.94 -35.74
CA ALA A 71 0.55 25.93 -36.41
C ALA A 71 0.16 26.20 -37.87
N ALA A 72 -0.31 25.18 -38.61
CA ALA A 72 -0.72 25.32 -40.00
C ALA A 72 -2.17 25.82 -40.09
N THR A 73 -2.45 26.64 -41.10
CA THR A 73 -3.82 27.08 -41.44
C THR A 73 -4.12 26.75 -42.90
N THR A 74 -5.32 27.08 -43.37
CA THR A 74 -5.70 26.94 -44.79
C THR A 74 -4.94 27.92 -45.70
N THR A 75 -4.29 28.94 -45.14
CA THR A 75 -3.58 29.99 -45.90
C THR A 75 -2.10 30.14 -45.55
N VAL A 76 -1.68 29.68 -44.37
CA VAL A 76 -0.30 29.75 -43.87
C VAL A 76 0.23 28.33 -43.67
N PRO A 77 1.19 27.87 -44.51
CA PRO A 77 1.76 26.54 -44.36
C PRO A 77 2.84 26.52 -43.28
N VAL A 78 3.05 25.34 -42.69
CA VAL A 78 4.27 25.02 -41.97
C VAL A 78 5.26 24.37 -42.94
N ILE A 79 6.49 24.89 -42.99
CA ILE A 79 7.54 24.36 -43.86
C ILE A 79 8.46 23.44 -43.05
N ILE A 80 8.57 22.18 -43.48
CA ILE A 80 9.49 21.20 -42.91
C ILE A 80 10.71 21.09 -43.84
N THR A 81 11.90 21.32 -43.29
CA THR A 81 13.18 21.23 -44.00
C THR A 81 14.00 20.02 -43.52
N THR A 82 14.99 19.58 -44.30
CA THR A 82 15.90 18.51 -43.87
C THR A 82 16.69 18.88 -42.61
N ALA A 83 17.05 20.16 -42.45
CA ALA A 83 17.68 20.67 -41.23
C ALA A 83 16.80 20.48 -39.99
N MET A 84 15.48 20.73 -40.12
CA MET A 84 14.53 20.45 -39.03
C MET A 84 14.45 18.95 -38.72
N LEU A 85 14.41 18.09 -39.75
CA LEU A 85 14.38 16.64 -39.57
C LEU A 85 15.66 16.11 -38.88
N LYS A 86 16.82 16.70 -39.16
CA LYS A 86 18.09 16.39 -38.48
C LYS A 86 18.12 16.84 -37.03
N ASN A 87 17.72 18.10 -36.79
CA ASN A 87 17.66 18.66 -35.45
C ASN A 87 16.69 17.89 -34.54
N ALA A 88 15.55 17.46 -35.09
CA ALA A 88 14.55 16.65 -34.40
C ALA A 88 14.87 15.13 -34.38
N LYS A 89 16.04 14.72 -34.90
CA LYS A 89 16.56 13.34 -34.90
C LYS A 89 15.71 12.31 -35.65
N TYR A 90 14.89 12.75 -36.60
CA TYR A 90 14.22 11.88 -37.57
C TYR A 90 15.14 11.49 -38.73
N MET A 91 16.01 12.41 -39.15
CA MET A 91 17.00 12.21 -40.21
C MET A 91 18.41 12.18 -39.59
N PRO A 92 19.23 11.13 -39.83
CA PRO A 92 20.60 11.10 -39.33
C PRO A 92 21.48 12.19 -39.96
N ASP A 93 22.42 12.73 -39.19
CA ASP A 93 23.29 13.84 -39.61
C ASP A 93 24.17 13.49 -40.83
N TYR A 94 24.48 12.20 -41.04
CA TYR A 94 25.27 11.69 -42.16
C TYR A 94 24.50 11.55 -43.48
N ILE A 95 23.18 11.74 -43.50
CA ILE A 95 22.41 11.77 -44.75
C ILE A 95 22.51 13.18 -45.36
N SER A 96 22.75 13.25 -46.68
CA SER A 96 22.83 14.51 -47.43
C SER A 96 21.52 15.29 -47.40
N ASP A 97 21.60 16.62 -47.35
CA ASP A 97 20.43 17.51 -47.51
C ASP A 97 20.02 17.69 -48.98
N LYS A 98 20.84 17.19 -49.91
CA LYS A 98 20.68 17.34 -51.36
C LYS A 98 20.66 16.00 -52.08
N ASN A 99 19.91 15.94 -53.17
CA ASN A 99 19.87 14.81 -54.08
C ASN A 99 21.04 14.84 -55.08
N ALA A 100 21.13 13.83 -55.97
CA ALA A 100 22.22 13.73 -56.95
C ALA A 100 22.21 14.86 -58.01
N TYR A 101 21.10 15.58 -58.16
CA TYR A 101 20.96 16.80 -58.98
C TYR A 101 21.21 18.08 -58.17
N GLN A 102 21.74 17.97 -56.95
CA GLN A 102 22.03 19.08 -56.03
C GLN A 102 20.80 19.88 -55.59
N GLN A 103 19.59 19.32 -55.75
CA GLN A 103 18.34 19.94 -55.30
C GLN A 103 18.12 19.66 -53.81
N THR A 104 17.62 20.67 -53.08
CA THR A 104 17.25 20.55 -51.65
C THR A 104 15.78 20.17 -51.50
N TYR A 105 15.39 19.71 -50.31
CA TYR A 105 14.04 19.23 -50.01
C TYR A 105 13.30 20.17 -49.05
N SER A 106 12.03 20.46 -49.34
CA SER A 106 11.14 21.17 -48.41
C SER A 106 9.71 20.69 -48.53
N THR A 107 9.04 20.50 -47.41
CA THR A 107 7.64 20.05 -47.37
C THR A 107 6.77 21.17 -46.87
N SER A 108 5.76 21.54 -47.66
CA SER A 108 4.74 22.49 -47.25
C SER A 108 3.53 21.74 -46.70
N VAL A 109 3.14 22.04 -45.46
CA VAL A 109 2.02 21.39 -44.76
C VAL A 109 0.93 22.42 -44.49
N LEU A 110 -0.30 22.16 -44.96
CA LEU A 110 -1.47 23.00 -44.67
C LEU A 110 -2.54 22.22 -43.92
N LYS A 111 -3.31 22.96 -43.12
CA LYS A 111 -4.53 22.47 -42.51
C LYS A 111 -5.69 22.70 -43.47
N THR A 112 -6.15 21.65 -44.13
CA THR A 112 -7.23 21.73 -45.13
C THR A 112 -8.63 21.49 -44.55
N ALA A 113 -8.71 20.85 -43.37
CA ALA A 113 -9.93 20.74 -42.57
C ALA A 113 -9.60 20.73 -41.05
N ALA A 114 -10.62 20.69 -40.19
CA ALA A 114 -10.47 20.82 -38.73
C ALA A 114 -9.40 19.89 -38.11
N ASN A 115 -9.26 18.68 -38.64
CA ASN A 115 -8.28 17.66 -38.22
C ASN A 115 -7.55 17.01 -39.42
N GLN A 116 -7.41 17.73 -40.53
CA GLN A 116 -6.78 17.20 -41.74
C GLN A 116 -5.62 18.07 -42.18
N LEU A 117 -4.45 17.45 -42.29
CA LEU A 117 -3.25 18.04 -42.88
C LEU A 117 -3.02 17.45 -44.27
N ASP A 118 -2.81 18.32 -45.25
CA ASP A 118 -2.26 17.95 -46.56
C ASP A 118 -0.84 18.47 -46.67
N ALA A 119 0.06 17.62 -47.19
CA ALA A 119 1.47 17.98 -47.34
C ALA A 119 1.99 17.66 -48.73
N LEU A 120 2.81 18.57 -49.26
CA LEU A 120 3.53 18.40 -50.53
C LEU A 120 5.01 18.66 -50.31
N LEU A 121 5.81 17.61 -50.42
CA LEU A 121 7.27 17.70 -50.48
C LEU A 121 7.67 18.08 -51.90
N VAL A 122 8.49 19.10 -52.05
CA VAL A 122 9.09 19.49 -53.32
C VAL A 122 10.60 19.60 -53.19
N THR A 123 11.31 19.32 -54.28
CA THR A 123 12.72 19.70 -54.37
C THR A 123 12.88 21.10 -54.96
N SER A 124 13.95 21.83 -54.63
CA SER A 124 14.20 23.18 -55.16
C SER A 124 15.69 23.47 -55.33
N GLY A 125 16.04 24.40 -56.22
CA GLY A 125 17.42 24.76 -56.51
C GLY A 125 18.20 23.61 -57.17
N GLY A 126 19.51 23.77 -57.35
CA GLY A 126 20.31 22.75 -58.05
C GLY A 126 20.03 22.71 -59.55
N GLN A 127 20.25 21.56 -60.18
CA GLN A 127 20.04 21.37 -61.61
C GLN A 127 18.57 21.01 -61.91
N GLU A 128 17.99 21.63 -62.93
CA GLU A 128 16.68 21.24 -63.46
C GLU A 128 16.77 19.84 -64.11
N ILE A 129 15.84 18.97 -63.75
CA ILE A 129 15.78 17.60 -64.27
C ILE A 129 14.89 17.59 -65.51
N GLU A 130 15.37 17.02 -66.60
CA GLU A 130 14.58 16.86 -67.82
C GLU A 130 13.28 16.08 -67.58
N ASN A 131 12.21 16.42 -68.30
CA ASN A 131 10.87 15.85 -68.11
C ASN A 131 10.84 14.31 -68.15
N LYS A 132 11.66 13.69 -68.99
CA LYS A 132 11.78 12.22 -69.06
C LYS A 132 12.33 11.62 -67.76
N ASN A 133 13.39 12.22 -67.23
CA ASN A 133 14.06 11.78 -66.01
C ASN A 133 13.20 12.03 -64.78
N LEU A 134 12.50 13.17 -64.72
CA LEU A 134 11.49 13.46 -63.70
C LEU A 134 10.42 12.37 -63.59
N ILE A 135 9.83 12.00 -64.73
CA ILE A 135 8.80 10.95 -64.79
C ILE A 135 9.38 9.61 -64.34
N GLN A 136 10.61 9.27 -64.75
CA GLN A 136 11.25 8.02 -64.35
C GLN A 136 11.49 7.94 -62.84
N ILE A 137 12.00 9.01 -62.23
CA ILE A 137 12.24 9.10 -60.78
C ILE A 137 10.91 8.96 -60.04
N ALA A 138 9.89 9.73 -60.45
CA ALA A 138 8.56 9.68 -59.83
C ALA A 138 7.94 8.28 -59.92
N ASN A 139 8.01 7.62 -61.08
CA ASN A 139 7.50 6.26 -61.24
C ASN A 139 8.22 5.24 -60.35
N THR A 140 9.51 5.45 -60.08
CA THR A 140 10.30 4.59 -59.16
C THR A 140 9.85 4.72 -57.70
N LEU A 141 9.32 5.89 -57.33
CA LEU A 141 8.81 6.18 -55.99
C LEU A 141 7.40 5.63 -55.75
N GLY A 142 6.69 5.20 -56.79
CA GLY A 142 5.31 4.71 -56.70
C GLY A 142 4.28 5.83 -56.60
N ILE A 143 3.11 5.54 -56.03
CA ILE A 143 1.91 6.40 -56.10
C ILE A 143 2.11 7.80 -55.48
N SER A 144 2.90 7.92 -54.42
CA SER A 144 3.21 9.20 -53.77
C SER A 144 4.23 10.04 -54.54
N GLY A 145 5.04 9.41 -55.39
CA GLY A 145 6.04 10.09 -56.20
C GLY A 145 5.42 10.98 -57.27
N GLY A 146 6.02 12.13 -57.51
CA GLY A 146 5.59 13.09 -58.52
C GLY A 146 6.70 13.99 -59.02
N TYR A 147 6.33 14.89 -59.92
CA TYR A 147 7.24 15.77 -60.64
C TYR A 147 6.55 17.06 -61.07
N ILE A 148 7.35 18.09 -61.35
CA ILE A 148 6.91 19.38 -61.86
C ILE A 148 7.65 19.63 -63.17
N LYS A 149 6.93 19.51 -64.29
CA LYS A 149 7.56 19.61 -65.61
C LYS A 149 8.00 21.04 -65.94
N THR A 150 8.98 21.16 -66.82
CA THR A 150 9.44 22.45 -67.33
C THR A 150 8.38 23.18 -68.17
N ASP A 151 7.48 22.45 -68.83
CA ASP A 151 6.37 22.98 -69.64
C ASP A 151 5.07 23.21 -68.84
N ALA A 152 5.03 22.84 -67.56
CA ALA A 152 3.89 23.03 -66.66
C ALA A 152 4.36 23.34 -65.23
N PRO A 153 5.04 24.47 -65.01
CA PRO A 153 5.88 24.64 -63.82
C PRO A 153 5.10 25.02 -62.54
N THR A 154 3.79 25.21 -62.64
CA THR A 154 2.90 25.56 -61.51
C THR A 154 2.09 24.38 -60.97
N ILE A 155 2.28 23.17 -61.53
CA ILE A 155 1.49 21.98 -61.21
C ILE A 155 2.42 20.81 -60.92
N ALA A 156 2.26 20.19 -59.75
CA ALA A 156 2.88 18.92 -59.43
C ALA A 156 1.98 17.76 -59.89
N LYS A 157 2.56 16.81 -60.64
CA LYS A 157 1.86 15.63 -61.16
C LYS A 157 2.45 14.36 -60.59
N GLY A 158 1.57 13.42 -60.25
CA GLY A 158 1.95 12.09 -59.78
C GLY A 158 2.52 11.20 -60.86
N ALA A 159 3.26 10.19 -60.41
CA ALA A 159 3.59 9.01 -61.19
C ALA A 159 2.33 8.48 -61.90
N TYR A 160 2.45 8.14 -63.18
CA TYR A 160 1.33 7.70 -64.03
C TYR A 160 0.09 8.60 -64.06
N GLY A 161 0.20 9.88 -63.64
CA GLY A 161 -0.92 10.81 -63.62
C GLY A 161 -1.95 10.57 -62.51
N GLN A 162 -1.59 9.81 -61.46
CA GLN A 162 -2.50 9.40 -60.37
C GLN A 162 -3.03 10.59 -59.54
N TRP A 163 -2.32 11.71 -59.56
CA TRP A 163 -2.73 12.93 -58.87
C TRP A 163 -2.19 14.16 -59.60
N ASN A 164 -2.85 15.29 -59.40
CA ASN A 164 -2.52 16.56 -60.04
C ASN A 164 -2.83 17.71 -59.07
N LEU A 165 -1.79 18.30 -58.50
CA LEU A 165 -1.89 19.28 -57.42
C LEU A 165 -1.29 20.63 -57.86
N PRO A 166 -2.08 21.72 -57.88
CA PRO A 166 -1.55 23.06 -58.08
C PRO A 166 -0.60 23.45 -56.94
N LEU A 167 0.60 23.93 -57.27
CA LEU A 167 1.59 24.36 -56.27
C LEU A 167 1.08 25.52 -55.41
N SER A 168 0.21 26.36 -55.98
CA SER A 168 -0.44 27.47 -55.28
C SER A 168 -1.32 27.01 -54.09
N THR A 169 -1.88 25.80 -54.14
CA THR A 169 -2.62 25.19 -53.01
C THR A 169 -1.71 25.07 -51.79
N PHE A 170 -0.45 24.71 -52.03
CA PHE A 170 0.57 24.52 -51.01
C PHE A 170 1.38 25.80 -50.71
N LYS A 171 0.94 26.95 -51.22
CA LYS A 171 1.66 28.24 -51.20
C LYS A 171 3.10 28.13 -51.71
N LEU A 172 3.32 27.23 -52.66
CA LEU A 172 4.57 27.06 -53.37
C LEU A 172 4.52 27.84 -54.70
N GLY A 173 5.65 28.43 -55.07
CA GLY A 173 5.81 29.11 -56.36
C GLY A 173 6.00 28.15 -57.53
N SER A 174 6.18 28.72 -58.73
CA SER A 174 6.58 27.97 -59.92
C SER A 174 7.92 27.28 -59.71
N ASN A 175 8.04 26.00 -60.05
CA ASN A 175 9.20 25.18 -59.71
C ASN A 175 9.50 24.11 -60.78
N ALA A 176 9.75 24.59 -62.00
CA ALA A 176 10.08 23.79 -63.19
C ALA A 176 11.27 22.83 -62.94
N GLY A 177 11.21 21.59 -63.43
CA GLY A 177 12.38 20.70 -63.41
C GLY A 177 12.65 19.99 -62.07
N HIS A 178 11.67 19.96 -61.16
CA HIS A 178 11.85 19.46 -59.80
C HIS A 178 10.88 18.31 -59.45
N LEU A 179 11.25 17.55 -58.42
CA LEU A 179 10.47 16.44 -57.91
C LEU A 179 9.41 16.94 -56.93
N ALA A 180 8.32 16.19 -56.86
CA ALA A 180 7.26 16.39 -55.89
C ALA A 180 6.91 15.06 -55.21
N THR A 181 6.37 15.12 -54.00
CA THR A 181 5.77 13.96 -53.33
C THR A 181 4.58 14.42 -52.54
N ALA A 182 3.41 13.90 -52.89
CA ALA A 182 2.19 14.13 -52.13
C ALA A 182 2.10 13.12 -50.98
N PHE A 183 1.81 13.62 -49.78
CA PHE A 183 1.44 12.77 -48.66
C PHE A 183 -0.09 12.68 -48.63
N PHE A 184 -0.63 11.59 -49.16
CA PHE A 184 -2.08 11.35 -49.16
C PHE A 184 -2.52 11.00 -47.74
N TYR A 185 -3.40 11.82 -47.16
CA TYR A 185 -4.10 11.56 -45.90
C TYR A 185 -3.20 11.15 -44.74
N VAL A 186 -2.66 12.15 -44.04
CA VAL A 186 -2.07 11.97 -42.71
C VAL A 186 -3.19 12.15 -41.67
N ASN A 187 -4.14 11.21 -41.62
CA ASN A 187 -5.03 11.14 -40.46
C ASN A 187 -4.15 10.88 -39.24
N GLY A 188 -4.22 11.79 -38.27
CA GLY A 188 -3.39 11.79 -37.08
C GLY A 188 -3.38 10.42 -36.41
N LYS A 189 -2.18 9.98 -36.02
CA LYS A 189 -1.89 8.69 -35.40
C LYS A 189 -2.53 7.49 -36.12
N LEU A 190 -1.68 6.66 -36.72
CA LEU A 190 -1.92 5.22 -36.63
C LEU A 190 -2.03 4.90 -35.12
N ASP A 191 -3.26 4.78 -34.63
CA ASP A 191 -3.58 4.18 -33.33
C ASP A 191 -3.16 2.71 -33.41
N ASN A 192 -1.86 2.46 -33.33
CA ASN A 192 -1.33 1.14 -33.11
C ASN A 192 -1.66 0.79 -31.65
N ASP A 193 -2.85 0.22 -31.47
CA ASP A 193 -3.45 -0.17 -30.19
C ASP A 193 -2.77 -1.41 -29.55
N TYR A 194 -1.45 -1.55 -29.75
CA TYR A 194 -0.70 -2.72 -29.30
C TYR A 194 0.22 -2.34 -28.14
N LEU A 195 -0.16 -2.74 -26.94
CA LEU A 195 0.79 -2.92 -25.86
C LEU A 195 1.50 -4.26 -26.05
N TYR A 196 2.64 -4.27 -26.75
CA TYR A 196 3.48 -5.45 -26.92
C TYR A 196 4.91 -5.16 -26.48
N ARG A 197 5.52 -6.10 -25.74
CA ARG A 197 6.93 -6.03 -25.37
C ARG A 197 7.49 -7.43 -25.19
N SER A 198 8.61 -7.68 -25.86
CA SER A 198 9.43 -8.87 -25.66
C SER A 198 10.77 -8.42 -25.07
N LYS A 199 11.42 -9.28 -24.29
CA LYS A 199 12.74 -8.99 -23.76
C LYS A 199 13.74 -8.80 -24.91
N VAL A 200 14.45 -7.68 -24.90
CA VAL A 200 15.58 -7.43 -25.81
C VAL A 200 16.86 -7.51 -24.99
N ASN A 201 17.66 -8.54 -25.23
CA ASN A 201 18.89 -8.78 -24.46
C ASN A 201 19.87 -7.61 -24.62
N GLY A 202 20.44 -7.14 -23.50
CA GLY A 202 21.38 -6.02 -23.48
C GLY A 202 20.74 -4.63 -23.50
N HIS A 203 19.42 -4.54 -23.62
CA HIS A 203 18.69 -3.27 -23.79
C HIS A 203 17.60 -3.06 -22.72
N PRO A 204 17.96 -2.86 -21.43
CA PRO A 204 17.02 -2.67 -20.32
C PRO A 204 16.11 -1.45 -20.49
N GLU A 205 16.56 -0.42 -21.20
CA GLU A 205 15.78 0.76 -21.54
C GLU A 205 14.52 0.42 -22.35
N LEU A 206 14.58 -0.64 -23.18
CA LEU A 206 13.45 -1.13 -23.96
C LEU A 206 12.46 -1.96 -23.13
N GLN A 207 12.75 -2.20 -21.85
CA GLN A 207 11.83 -2.85 -20.91
C GLN A 207 11.19 -1.87 -19.91
N ARG A 208 11.48 -0.56 -20.04
CA ARG A 208 10.92 0.48 -19.17
C ARG A 208 9.72 1.14 -19.81
N MET A 209 8.73 1.48 -18.97
CA MET A 209 7.66 2.40 -19.31
C MET A 209 8.09 3.82 -18.92
N ASN A 210 8.01 4.78 -19.84
CA ASN A 210 8.33 6.19 -19.58
C ASN A 210 7.09 7.07 -19.37
N ALA A 211 5.91 6.44 -19.34
CA ALA A 211 4.64 7.07 -19.03
C ALA A 211 3.77 6.08 -18.24
N ALA A 212 2.73 6.57 -17.56
CA ALA A 212 1.73 5.71 -16.95
C ALA A 212 0.96 4.94 -18.03
N ILE A 213 0.56 3.71 -17.71
CA ILE A 213 -0.40 2.95 -18.52
C ILE A 213 -1.76 3.09 -17.86
N ASP A 214 -2.70 3.69 -18.58
CA ASP A 214 -4.12 3.62 -18.23
C ASP A 214 -4.69 2.33 -18.82
N MET A 215 -5.20 1.45 -17.96
CA MET A 215 -5.81 0.19 -18.38
C MET A 215 -7.27 0.37 -18.80
N ASN A 216 -7.85 1.57 -18.69
CA ASN A 216 -9.26 1.86 -18.98
C ASN A 216 -10.22 0.86 -18.30
N SER A 217 -9.97 0.61 -17.01
CA SER A 217 -10.70 -0.38 -16.18
C SER A 217 -10.59 -1.85 -16.61
N ASN A 218 -9.60 -2.21 -17.41
CA ASN A 218 -9.31 -3.60 -17.76
C ASN A 218 -8.32 -4.26 -16.77
N ASN A 219 -8.27 -5.58 -16.83
CA ASN A 219 -7.46 -6.40 -15.94
C ASN A 219 -5.98 -6.43 -16.34
N ILE A 220 -5.12 -6.75 -15.37
CA ILE A 220 -3.76 -7.22 -15.60
C ILE A 220 -3.71 -8.67 -15.12
N ASP A 221 -3.80 -9.63 -16.05
CA ASP A 221 -3.83 -11.04 -15.72
C ASP A 221 -2.42 -11.63 -15.62
N ASN A 222 -2.22 -12.55 -14.67
CA ASN A 222 -0.98 -13.32 -14.48
C ASN A 222 0.29 -12.47 -14.28
N ALA A 223 0.18 -11.32 -13.65
CA ALA A 223 1.35 -10.58 -13.17
C ALA A 223 2.08 -11.40 -12.09
N GLY A 224 3.38 -11.66 -12.27
CA GLY A 224 4.17 -12.42 -11.30
C GLY A 224 4.46 -11.65 -10.01
N THR A 225 5.04 -10.45 -10.15
CA THR A 225 5.36 -9.54 -9.04
C THR A 225 5.03 -8.12 -9.44
N PHE A 226 4.44 -7.36 -8.52
CA PHE A 226 4.30 -5.92 -8.61
C PHE A 226 5.21 -5.28 -7.55
N ASP A 227 6.30 -4.65 -8.00
CA ASP A 227 7.22 -3.88 -7.15
C ASP A 227 7.04 -2.40 -7.47
N GLY A 228 6.18 -1.74 -6.70
CA GLY A 228 5.80 -0.35 -6.89
C GLY A 228 5.87 0.43 -5.58
N VAL A 229 5.97 1.76 -5.67
CA VAL A 229 6.06 2.64 -4.50
C VAL A 229 4.74 2.70 -3.72
N GLU A 230 3.61 2.63 -4.42
CA GLU A 230 2.27 2.72 -3.83
C GLU A 230 1.29 1.87 -4.64
N ALA A 231 0.37 1.18 -3.95
CA ALA A 231 -0.77 0.49 -4.56
C ALA A 231 -2.07 1.07 -4.00
N LYS A 232 -2.91 1.63 -4.89
CA LYS A 232 -4.24 2.16 -4.54
C LYS A 232 -5.31 1.22 -5.10
N LEU A 233 -5.92 0.44 -4.22
CA LEU A 233 -7.00 -0.48 -4.56
C LEU A 233 -8.31 0.10 -4.05
N SER A 234 -9.23 0.44 -4.96
CA SER A 234 -10.56 0.96 -4.61
C SER A 234 -11.57 -0.14 -4.27
N GLY A 235 -11.26 -1.39 -4.65
CA GLY A 235 -12.04 -2.57 -4.35
C GLY A 235 -11.37 -3.46 -3.30
N ASN A 236 -11.56 -4.77 -3.44
CA ASN A 236 -11.00 -5.76 -2.52
C ASN A 236 -9.55 -6.11 -2.88
N ALA A 237 -8.77 -6.48 -1.87
CA ALA A 237 -7.48 -7.14 -2.02
C ALA A 237 -7.59 -8.59 -1.47
N ASP A 238 -7.49 -9.59 -2.35
CA ASP A 238 -7.47 -11.00 -1.95
C ASP A 238 -6.01 -11.50 -1.87
N ILE A 239 -5.44 -11.48 -0.67
CA ILE A 239 -4.05 -11.88 -0.41
C ILE A 239 -4.07 -13.31 0.16
N LYS A 240 -3.71 -14.30 -0.66
CA LYS A 240 -3.63 -15.72 -0.23
C LYS A 240 -2.40 -16.04 0.62
N GLY A 241 -1.34 -15.25 0.48
CA GLY A 241 -0.11 -15.38 1.24
C GLY A 241 -0.11 -14.50 2.50
N SER A 242 1.09 -14.13 2.95
CA SER A 242 1.25 -13.20 4.08
C SER A 242 1.18 -11.75 3.61
N LEU A 243 0.54 -10.89 4.40
CA LEU A 243 0.67 -9.44 4.30
C LEU A 243 1.77 -8.97 5.26
N ASN A 244 2.89 -8.49 4.72
CA ASN A 244 3.96 -7.87 5.51
C ASN A 244 3.88 -6.34 5.36
N ALA A 245 3.20 -5.68 6.29
CA ALA A 245 3.01 -4.23 6.28
C ALA A 245 3.74 -3.59 7.46
N GLY A 246 4.46 -2.48 7.22
CA GLY A 246 5.12 -1.73 8.29
C GLY A 246 4.12 -1.15 9.29
N ASN A 247 3.07 -0.48 8.78
CA ASN A 247 1.92 -0.02 9.54
C ASN A 247 0.63 -0.43 8.82
N THR A 248 -0.40 -0.77 9.59
CA THR A 248 -1.74 -1.05 9.07
C THR A 248 -2.77 -0.22 9.84
N THR A 249 -3.64 0.50 9.14
CA THR A 249 -4.81 1.17 9.71
C THR A 249 -6.06 0.56 9.11
N ILE A 250 -6.96 0.06 9.96
CA ILE A 250 -8.23 -0.54 9.55
C ILE A 250 -9.34 0.33 10.14
N THR A 251 -10.13 0.96 9.27
CA THR A 251 -11.26 1.83 9.67
C THR A 251 -12.55 1.05 9.90
N GLY A 252 -12.64 -0.16 9.36
CA GLY A 252 -13.74 -1.09 9.58
C GLY A 252 -13.42 -2.17 10.61
N ASN A 253 -14.15 -3.28 10.53
CA ASN A 253 -13.95 -4.42 11.41
C ASN A 253 -12.78 -5.29 10.93
N THR A 254 -12.08 -5.92 11.88
CA THR A 254 -11.12 -6.99 11.60
C THR A 254 -11.67 -8.30 12.12
N THR A 255 -11.68 -9.35 11.30
CA THR A 255 -12.03 -10.71 11.72
C THR A 255 -10.84 -11.61 11.50
N THR A 256 -10.36 -12.22 12.59
CA THR A 256 -9.20 -13.12 12.58
C THR A 256 -9.68 -14.51 12.98
N SER A 257 -9.51 -15.49 12.10
CA SER A 257 -9.85 -16.90 12.40
C SER A 257 -8.79 -17.56 13.30
N GLY A 258 -7.55 -17.10 13.20
CA GLY A 258 -6.43 -17.52 14.05
C GLY A 258 -6.22 -16.60 15.25
N GLU A 259 -5.03 -16.70 15.83
CA GLU A 259 -4.63 -15.90 16.99
C GLU A 259 -4.11 -14.52 16.57
N THR A 260 -4.20 -13.56 17.50
CA THR A 260 -3.60 -12.23 17.32
C THR A 260 -2.44 -12.09 18.29
N TYR A 261 -1.23 -11.88 17.75
CA TYR A 261 -0.01 -11.67 18.52
C TYR A 261 0.34 -10.19 18.52
N THR A 262 0.39 -9.56 19.70
CA THR A 262 0.75 -8.15 19.85
C THR A 262 1.97 -8.00 20.75
N GLY A 263 3.06 -7.44 20.21
CA GLY A 263 4.22 -7.08 21.03
C GLY A 263 3.99 -5.86 21.93
N GLY A 264 2.95 -5.08 21.65
CA GLY A 264 2.51 -3.94 22.46
C GLY A 264 1.11 -4.14 23.06
N TRP A 265 0.52 -3.06 23.53
CA TRP A 265 -0.82 -3.06 24.14
C TRP A 265 -1.93 -3.38 23.14
N PHE A 266 -2.88 -4.23 23.55
CA PHE A 266 -4.20 -4.25 22.94
C PHE A 266 -5.00 -3.05 23.47
N ARG A 267 -5.27 -2.08 22.59
CA ARG A 267 -5.91 -0.81 22.98
C ARG A 267 -7.31 -0.72 22.38
N THR A 268 -8.30 -0.56 23.25
CA THR A 268 -9.67 -0.21 22.88
C THR A 268 -9.86 1.30 23.00
N THR A 269 -10.67 1.90 22.14
CA THR A 269 -11.02 3.32 22.19
C THR A 269 -12.53 3.50 22.37
N GLY A 270 -12.93 4.60 23.01
CA GLY A 270 -14.33 4.83 23.41
C GLY A 270 -14.78 3.94 24.57
N ASP A 271 -16.09 3.80 24.74
CA ASP A 271 -16.71 3.09 25.88
C ASP A 271 -16.83 1.57 25.68
N GLY A 272 -16.30 1.09 24.55
CA GLY A 272 -16.25 -0.33 24.21
C GLY A 272 -15.22 -1.10 25.04
N GLY A 273 -14.83 -2.28 24.55
CA GLY A 273 -13.91 -3.14 25.27
C GLY A 273 -13.60 -4.43 24.54
N ILE A 274 -13.18 -5.44 25.28
CA ILE A 274 -12.99 -6.81 24.78
C ILE A 274 -14.32 -7.53 24.92
N TYR A 275 -14.91 -7.99 23.82
CA TYR A 275 -16.21 -8.67 23.82
C TYR A 275 -16.09 -10.11 23.30
N PHE A 276 -16.66 -11.05 24.06
CA PHE A 276 -16.67 -12.48 23.75
C PHE A 276 -18.03 -12.87 23.17
N GLN A 277 -18.14 -12.83 21.83
CA GLN A 277 -19.41 -12.91 21.12
C GLN A 277 -20.22 -14.20 21.39
N LYS A 278 -19.54 -15.35 21.53
CA LYS A 278 -20.22 -16.65 21.69
C LYS A 278 -21.15 -16.72 22.91
N PHE A 279 -20.76 -16.10 24.02
CA PHE A 279 -21.48 -16.20 25.29
C PHE A 279 -21.93 -14.85 25.86
N GLY A 280 -21.69 -13.75 25.15
CA GLY A 280 -22.15 -12.42 25.55
C GLY A 280 -21.52 -11.94 26.86
N GLY A 281 -20.19 -11.90 26.90
CA GLY A 281 -19.41 -11.39 28.05
C GLY A 281 -18.21 -10.57 27.57
N GLY A 282 -17.34 -10.16 28.47
CA GLY A 282 -16.22 -9.29 28.09
C GLY A 282 -15.65 -8.48 29.24
N TRP A 283 -14.80 -7.51 28.87
CA TRP A 283 -14.24 -6.49 29.75
C TRP A 283 -14.45 -5.12 29.14
N ASN A 284 -15.03 -4.19 29.89
CA ASN A 284 -15.18 -2.81 29.45
C ASN A 284 -14.99 -1.81 30.61
N MET A 285 -14.80 -0.55 30.24
CA MET A 285 -14.77 0.59 31.16
C MET A 285 -15.73 1.64 30.64
N THR A 286 -16.78 1.94 31.43
CA THR A 286 -17.77 3.00 31.13
C THR A 286 -17.54 4.26 31.95
N ASP A 287 -16.48 4.28 32.76
CA ASP A 287 -15.97 5.43 33.48
C ASP A 287 -14.44 5.29 33.61
N SER A 288 -13.79 6.31 34.15
CA SER A 288 -12.34 6.38 34.28
C SER A 288 -11.74 5.55 35.42
N ALA A 289 -12.56 4.94 36.28
CA ALA A 289 -12.12 4.33 37.54
C ALA A 289 -12.28 2.81 37.59
N THR A 290 -13.25 2.24 36.87
CA THR A 290 -13.69 0.85 37.11
C THR A 290 -13.69 0.00 35.84
N MET A 291 -12.87 -1.05 35.86
CA MET A 291 -12.99 -2.18 34.94
C MET A 291 -14.16 -3.07 35.33
N ARG A 292 -14.99 -3.45 34.35
CA ARG A 292 -16.20 -4.24 34.56
C ARG A 292 -16.16 -5.51 33.73
N ALA A 293 -16.66 -6.60 34.32
CA ALA A 293 -17.05 -7.77 33.56
C ALA A 293 -18.36 -7.44 32.81
N TYR A 294 -18.33 -7.43 31.49
CA TYR A 294 -19.46 -7.01 30.67
C TYR A 294 -20.69 -7.92 30.91
N GLY A 295 -21.86 -7.30 31.11
CA GLY A 295 -23.10 -8.00 31.40
C GLY A 295 -23.10 -8.71 32.75
N ASP A 296 -22.42 -8.12 33.74
CA ASP A 296 -22.29 -8.57 35.13
C ASP A 296 -21.91 -10.05 35.26
N LYS A 297 -21.03 -10.50 34.37
CA LYS A 297 -20.57 -11.89 34.33
C LYS A 297 -19.62 -12.18 35.50
N ASN A 298 -19.69 -13.40 36.00
CA ASN A 298 -18.80 -13.88 37.06
C ASN A 298 -17.35 -13.97 36.57
N ILE A 299 -16.40 -13.73 37.47
CA ILE A 299 -14.96 -13.92 37.24
C ILE A 299 -14.53 -15.17 38.02
N ALA A 300 -14.09 -16.21 37.32
CA ALA A 300 -13.60 -17.44 37.92
C ALA A 300 -12.10 -17.60 37.66
N THR A 301 -11.33 -17.84 38.72
CA THR A 301 -9.88 -18.10 38.64
C THR A 301 -9.56 -19.41 39.35
N GLY A 302 -8.70 -20.24 38.76
CA GLY A 302 -8.15 -21.42 39.44
C GLY A 302 -7.02 -21.07 40.43
N GLY A 303 -6.41 -19.89 40.25
CA GLY A 303 -5.38 -19.34 41.13
C GLY A 303 -5.90 -18.20 42.02
N SER A 304 -5.02 -17.64 42.83
CA SER A 304 -5.33 -16.49 43.69
C SER A 304 -5.46 -15.19 42.88
N VAL A 305 -6.30 -14.28 43.37
CA VAL A 305 -6.34 -12.89 42.93
C VAL A 305 -5.54 -12.06 43.93
N ASN A 306 -4.40 -11.52 43.51
CA ASN A 306 -3.57 -10.66 44.35
C ASN A 306 -4.04 -9.20 44.22
N VAL A 307 -4.54 -8.62 45.30
CA VAL A 307 -5.05 -7.25 45.36
C VAL A 307 -4.16 -6.44 46.30
N GLY A 308 -3.47 -5.42 45.78
CA GLY A 308 -2.53 -4.61 46.56
C GLY A 308 -3.15 -3.64 47.56
N SER A 309 -4.48 -3.47 47.53
CA SER A 309 -5.24 -2.61 48.43
C SER A 309 -6.45 -3.38 48.98
N ASN A 310 -7.64 -2.77 49.02
CA ASN A 310 -8.83 -3.36 49.63
C ASN A 310 -9.64 -4.22 48.65
N ILE A 311 -10.23 -5.30 49.16
CA ILE A 311 -11.36 -5.99 48.52
C ILE A 311 -12.65 -5.44 49.11
N THR A 312 -13.48 -4.80 48.29
CA THR A 312 -14.80 -4.29 48.71
C THR A 312 -15.88 -5.18 48.13
N ALA A 313 -16.69 -5.81 48.98
CA ALA A 313 -17.80 -6.66 48.58
C ALA A 313 -19.11 -6.13 49.20
N GLY A 314 -20.12 -5.88 48.38
CA GLY A 314 -21.46 -5.53 48.86
C GLY A 314 -22.24 -6.71 49.47
N GLY A 315 -21.72 -7.94 49.30
CA GLY A 315 -22.31 -9.17 49.82
C GLY A 315 -21.32 -9.96 50.69
N THR A 316 -21.25 -11.27 50.48
CA THR A 316 -20.44 -12.18 51.29
C THR A 316 -19.02 -12.32 50.76
N ILE A 317 -18.03 -12.34 51.66
CA ILE A 317 -16.68 -12.85 51.40
C ILE A 317 -16.60 -14.23 52.04
N SER A 318 -16.43 -15.28 51.24
CA SER A 318 -16.35 -16.68 51.69
C SER A 318 -15.01 -17.27 51.30
N GLY A 319 -14.32 -17.89 52.26
CA GLY A 319 -13.05 -18.57 52.05
C GLY A 319 -12.64 -19.35 53.28
N ASN A 320 -11.70 -20.29 53.13
CA ASN A 320 -11.21 -21.11 54.26
C ASN A 320 -10.49 -20.26 55.32
N ASN A 321 -9.81 -19.18 54.89
CA ASN A 321 -9.11 -18.26 55.77
C ASN A 321 -9.43 -16.82 55.37
N VAL A 322 -9.75 -15.97 56.35
CA VAL A 322 -9.87 -14.52 56.19
C VAL A 322 -8.85 -13.88 57.13
N ILE A 323 -7.72 -13.45 56.57
CA ILE A 323 -6.58 -12.93 57.33
C ILE A 323 -6.48 -11.43 57.09
N GLY A 324 -6.43 -10.66 58.16
CA GLY A 324 -6.21 -9.22 58.13
C GLY A 324 -5.81 -8.70 59.51
N ASN A 325 -5.32 -7.46 59.57
CA ASN A 325 -4.92 -6.83 60.84
C ASN A 325 -6.09 -6.71 61.83
N THR A 326 -7.31 -6.57 61.31
CA THR A 326 -8.54 -6.51 62.10
C THR A 326 -9.69 -7.08 61.28
N VAL A 327 -10.57 -7.84 61.93
CA VAL A 327 -11.84 -8.31 61.37
C VAL A 327 -12.97 -7.63 62.13
N THR A 328 -13.61 -6.65 61.49
CA THR A 328 -14.75 -5.94 62.08
C THR A 328 -16.05 -6.48 61.49
N ALA A 329 -16.93 -7.02 62.34
CA ALA A 329 -18.29 -7.37 61.98
C ALA A 329 -19.26 -6.30 62.48
N ASN A 330 -19.96 -5.60 61.59
CA ASN A 330 -21.00 -4.63 61.96
C ASN A 330 -22.20 -5.29 62.69
N GLY A 331 -22.35 -6.60 62.55
CA GLY A 331 -23.35 -7.41 63.24
C GLY A 331 -22.70 -8.36 64.25
N ARG A 332 -22.71 -9.65 63.94
CA ARG A 332 -22.17 -10.71 64.81
C ARG A 332 -20.98 -11.39 64.15
N LEU A 333 -19.93 -11.68 64.91
CA LEU A 333 -18.93 -12.67 64.54
C LEU A 333 -19.40 -14.03 65.06
N ARG A 334 -19.61 -14.99 64.17
CA ARG A 334 -20.12 -16.33 64.51
C ARG A 334 -19.17 -17.39 63.98
N SER A 335 -18.76 -18.32 64.85
CA SER A 335 -18.11 -19.58 64.47
C SER A 335 -19.09 -20.74 64.65
N THR A 336 -18.91 -21.81 63.88
CA THR A 336 -19.73 -23.03 63.98
C THR A 336 -19.19 -24.01 65.02
N GLU A 337 -17.90 -23.89 65.38
CA GLU A 337 -17.23 -24.72 66.38
C GLU A 337 -16.79 -23.84 67.58
N ALA A 338 -15.63 -23.19 67.47
CA ALA A 338 -15.09 -22.32 68.52
C ALA A 338 -14.47 -21.05 67.91
N LEU A 339 -14.44 -19.96 68.68
CA LEU A 339 -13.61 -18.80 68.36
C LEU A 339 -12.28 -18.94 69.09
N GLN A 340 -11.22 -19.21 68.34
CA GLN A 340 -9.88 -19.33 68.88
C GLN A 340 -9.21 -17.95 69.02
N LEU A 341 -8.57 -17.71 70.17
CA LEU A 341 -7.76 -16.52 70.44
C LEU A 341 -6.30 -16.96 70.61
N ASP A 342 -5.44 -16.65 69.65
CA ASP A 342 -4.07 -17.20 69.61
C ASP A 342 -3.13 -16.56 70.64
N LYS A 343 -3.32 -15.27 70.95
CA LYS A 343 -2.46 -14.56 71.90
C LYS A 343 -2.85 -14.90 73.35
N VAL A 344 -1.86 -15.34 74.11
CA VAL A 344 -1.96 -15.56 75.55
C VAL A 344 -1.63 -14.29 76.33
N TYR A 345 -2.40 -14.01 77.37
CA TYR A 345 -2.21 -12.89 78.29
C TYR A 345 -2.08 -13.37 79.73
N ILE A 346 -1.52 -12.53 80.61
CA ILE A 346 -1.29 -12.85 82.02
C ILE A 346 -2.24 -12.01 82.87
N ALA A 347 -3.02 -12.65 83.74
CA ALA A 347 -3.90 -11.95 84.66
C ALA A 347 -3.14 -10.95 85.56
N GLY A 348 -3.75 -9.81 85.85
CA GLY A 348 -3.14 -8.72 86.63
C GLY A 348 -2.21 -7.78 85.83
N THR A 349 -1.85 -8.13 84.59
CA THR A 349 -1.02 -7.26 83.74
C THR A 349 -1.84 -6.19 83.03
N ALA A 350 -1.18 -5.11 82.62
CA ALA A 350 -1.83 -3.98 81.96
C ALA A 350 -2.43 -4.37 80.59
N CYS A 351 -3.56 -3.75 80.25
CA CYS A 351 -4.26 -3.96 78.98
C CYS A 351 -4.95 -2.68 78.51
N SER A 352 -5.14 -2.54 77.20
CA SER A 352 -5.88 -1.44 76.58
C SER A 352 -6.35 -1.83 75.18
N PRO A 353 -7.51 -1.34 74.71
CA PRO A 353 -8.54 -0.65 75.48
C PRO A 353 -9.32 -1.59 76.42
N ASN A 354 -10.10 -1.03 77.34
CA ASN A 354 -11.08 -1.82 78.10
C ASN A 354 -12.09 -2.48 77.15
N GLY A 355 -12.52 -3.70 77.50
CA GLY A 355 -13.50 -4.48 76.72
C GLY A 355 -12.89 -5.56 75.82
N LEU A 356 -11.56 -5.67 75.73
CA LEU A 356 -10.92 -6.80 75.05
C LEU A 356 -11.21 -8.12 75.78
N ILE A 357 -11.42 -9.18 75.00
CA ILE A 357 -11.52 -10.56 75.46
C ILE A 357 -10.27 -11.31 75.01
N GLY A 358 -9.64 -12.03 75.93
CA GLY A 358 -8.42 -12.81 75.71
C GLY A 358 -8.46 -14.13 76.46
N ARG A 359 -7.32 -14.82 76.51
CA ARG A 359 -7.14 -16.03 77.32
C ARG A 359 -5.80 -16.07 78.01
N ASP A 360 -5.70 -16.83 79.09
CA ASP A 360 -4.42 -17.22 79.68
C ASP A 360 -3.83 -18.49 79.02
N ALA A 361 -2.67 -18.92 79.52
CA ALA A 361 -1.96 -20.09 79.00
C ALA A 361 -2.76 -21.39 79.17
N ALA A 362 -3.59 -21.50 80.20
CA ALA A 362 -4.46 -22.65 80.45
C ALA A 362 -5.74 -22.62 79.60
N GLY A 363 -6.06 -21.48 78.99
CA GLY A 363 -7.27 -21.29 78.18
C GLY A 363 -8.43 -20.62 78.91
N ALA A 364 -8.23 -20.16 80.15
CA ALA A 364 -9.28 -19.43 80.87
C ALA A 364 -9.52 -18.05 80.23
N THR A 365 -10.78 -17.65 80.11
CA THR A 365 -11.15 -16.35 79.54
C THR A 365 -10.69 -15.21 80.43
N LEU A 366 -10.00 -14.24 79.80
CA LEU A 366 -9.61 -12.98 80.42
C LEU A 366 -10.39 -11.82 79.79
N SER A 367 -10.73 -10.82 80.60
CA SER A 367 -11.37 -9.59 80.15
C SER A 367 -10.53 -8.38 80.58
N CYS A 368 -10.26 -7.47 79.64
CA CYS A 368 -9.57 -6.22 79.94
C CYS A 368 -10.54 -5.23 80.62
N GLN A 369 -10.30 -4.91 81.88
CA GLN A 369 -11.18 -4.04 82.68
C GLN A 369 -10.36 -3.10 83.55
N SER A 370 -10.69 -1.80 83.55
CA SER A 370 -9.96 -0.77 84.30
C SER A 370 -8.44 -0.78 84.01
N GLY A 371 -8.06 -1.09 82.77
CA GLY A 371 -6.67 -1.12 82.32
C GLY A 371 -5.87 -2.36 82.71
N VAL A 372 -6.52 -3.41 83.27
CA VAL A 372 -5.86 -4.66 83.67
C VAL A 372 -6.60 -5.92 83.18
N TRP A 373 -5.85 -6.96 82.82
CA TRP A 373 -6.42 -8.27 82.47
C TRP A 373 -6.97 -8.96 83.72
N LYS A 374 -8.28 -9.14 83.80
CA LYS A 374 -8.93 -9.87 84.89
C LYS A 374 -9.34 -11.26 84.43
N SER A 375 -9.07 -12.27 85.25
CA SER A 375 -9.61 -13.60 85.04
C SER A 375 -11.09 -13.61 85.36
N ASN A 376 -11.88 -14.27 84.51
CA ASN A 376 -13.27 -14.57 84.81
C ASN A 376 -13.31 -15.83 85.71
N GLY A 377 -12.60 -15.78 86.84
CA GLY A 377 -12.57 -16.87 87.79
C GLY A 377 -13.96 -17.07 88.38
N GLY A 378 -14.57 -18.23 88.11
CA GLY A 378 -15.70 -18.68 88.90
C GLY A 378 -15.31 -18.63 90.38
N LEU A 379 -16.26 -18.23 91.22
CA LEU A 379 -16.11 -18.21 92.66
C LEU A 379 -15.78 -19.63 93.16
N GLN A 380 -14.49 -19.97 93.30
CA GLN A 380 -14.06 -21.28 93.76
C GLN A 380 -14.20 -21.32 95.28
N ARG A 381 -14.94 -22.31 95.83
CA ARG A 381 -15.14 -22.51 97.28
C ARG A 381 -13.85 -22.99 97.97
N ASN A 382 -12.77 -22.28 97.75
CA ASN A 382 -11.50 -22.46 98.43
C ASN A 382 -11.53 -21.61 99.71
N TYR A 383 -10.97 -22.15 100.80
CA TYR A 383 -10.83 -21.45 102.08
C TYR A 383 -12.13 -20.81 102.59
N CYS A 384 -13.19 -21.62 102.65
CA CYS A 384 -14.48 -21.20 103.15
C CYS A 384 -14.58 -21.30 104.68
N THR A 385 -15.08 -20.25 105.32
CA THR A 385 -15.34 -20.22 106.76
C THR A 385 -16.80 -19.88 107.01
N TRP A 386 -17.44 -20.63 107.90
CA TRP A 386 -18.79 -20.32 108.36
C TRP A 386 -18.75 -19.24 109.43
N TYR A 387 -19.53 -18.19 109.21
CA TYR A 387 -19.79 -17.14 110.18
C TYR A 387 -21.20 -17.33 110.74
N TYR A 388 -21.31 -17.34 112.06
CA TYR A 388 -22.55 -17.59 112.79
C TYR A 388 -23.16 -16.27 113.27
N PHE A 389 -24.47 -16.11 113.10
CA PHE A 389 -25.19 -14.92 113.53
C PHE A 389 -26.42 -15.34 114.34
N GLY A 390 -26.43 -14.93 115.60
CA GLY A 390 -27.56 -15.13 116.52
C GLY A 390 -28.54 -13.97 116.45
N GLY A 391 -29.84 -14.27 116.47
CA GLY A 391 -30.91 -13.28 116.51
C GLY A 391 -31.88 -13.41 115.33
N GLY A 392 -33.12 -13.81 115.61
CA GLY A 392 -34.18 -13.87 114.61
C GLY A 392 -34.59 -12.46 114.16
N GLY A 393 -34.02 -12.00 113.04
CA GLY A 393 -34.38 -10.73 112.40
C GLY A 393 -33.62 -10.56 111.08
N GLN A 394 -34.17 -9.77 110.15
CA GLN A 394 -33.55 -9.51 108.85
C GLN A 394 -32.39 -8.52 109.03
N GLN A 395 -31.18 -9.03 109.26
CA GLN A 395 -29.95 -8.24 109.36
C GLN A 395 -29.19 -8.25 108.02
N SER A 396 -28.52 -7.15 107.68
CA SER A 396 -27.59 -7.12 106.55
C SER A 396 -26.31 -7.87 106.95
N ILE A 397 -26.12 -9.07 106.40
CA ILE A 397 -24.97 -9.91 106.69
C ILE A 397 -24.08 -9.95 105.45
N SER A 398 -22.80 -9.63 105.61
CA SER A 398 -21.81 -9.58 104.53
C SER A 398 -20.52 -10.29 104.94
N CYS A 399 -19.84 -10.90 103.97
CA CYS A 399 -18.52 -11.46 104.19
C CYS A 399 -17.47 -10.36 104.45
N PRO A 400 -16.38 -10.68 105.19
CA PRO A 400 -15.21 -9.81 105.30
C PRO A 400 -14.68 -9.36 103.93
N ALA A 401 -14.02 -8.19 103.89
CA ALA A 401 -13.48 -7.64 102.65
C ALA A 401 -12.51 -8.64 101.97
N GLY A 402 -12.73 -8.88 100.68
CA GLY A 402 -11.97 -9.87 99.90
C GLY A 402 -12.56 -11.29 99.88
N GLN A 403 -13.67 -11.54 100.60
CA GLN A 403 -14.43 -12.79 100.54
C GLN A 403 -15.79 -12.60 99.87
N TYR A 404 -16.35 -13.69 99.34
CA TYR A 404 -17.70 -13.72 98.77
C TYR A 404 -18.58 -14.76 99.50
N VAL A 405 -19.90 -14.57 99.46
CA VAL A 405 -20.86 -15.52 100.07
C VAL A 405 -20.91 -16.79 99.21
N GLY A 406 -20.34 -17.88 99.72
CA GLY A 406 -20.33 -19.20 99.10
C GLY A 406 -21.55 -20.07 99.45
N GLY A 407 -22.29 -19.70 100.51
CA GLY A 407 -23.48 -20.43 100.94
C GLY A 407 -24.22 -19.76 102.10
N PHE A 408 -25.48 -20.16 102.29
CA PHE A 408 -26.32 -19.74 103.41
C PHE A 408 -27.08 -20.95 103.96
N SER A 409 -27.09 -21.13 105.27
CA SER A 409 -27.86 -22.19 105.90
C SER A 409 -28.34 -21.80 107.30
N ARG A 410 -29.27 -22.59 107.83
CA ARG A 410 -29.63 -22.52 109.26
C ARG A 410 -28.57 -23.26 110.06
N TYR A 411 -28.15 -22.67 111.16
CA TYR A 411 -27.23 -23.33 112.07
C TYR A 411 -27.93 -24.51 112.76
N MET A 412 -27.28 -25.67 112.81
CA MET A 412 -27.73 -26.83 113.56
C MET A 412 -26.73 -27.11 114.68
N GLU A 413 -27.20 -27.16 115.93
CA GLU A 413 -26.39 -27.62 117.06
C GLU A 413 -26.31 -29.16 117.03
N ASN A 414 -25.35 -29.73 117.77
CA ASN A 414 -24.99 -31.16 117.77
C ASN A 414 -26.16 -32.15 118.02
N ASP A 415 -27.32 -31.64 118.45
CA ASP A 415 -28.54 -32.39 118.73
C ASP A 415 -29.60 -32.31 117.60
N TRP A 416 -29.25 -31.82 116.40
CA TRP A 416 -30.14 -31.71 115.23
C TRP A 416 -31.40 -30.83 115.45
N LYS A 417 -31.38 -29.99 116.48
CA LYS A 417 -32.46 -29.02 116.74
C LYS A 417 -32.17 -27.74 115.98
N GLN A 418 -33.16 -27.25 115.22
CA GLN A 418 -33.07 -25.96 114.54
C GLN A 418 -33.04 -24.85 115.60
N THR A 419 -31.91 -24.17 115.74
CA THR A 419 -31.85 -22.89 116.45
C THR A 419 -32.27 -21.80 115.47
N GLY A 420 -32.88 -20.71 115.94
CA GLY A 420 -33.30 -19.59 115.07
C GLY A 420 -32.13 -18.80 114.47
N HIS A 421 -30.94 -19.40 114.38
CA HIS A 421 -29.67 -18.80 114.02
C HIS A 421 -29.33 -19.15 112.57
N PHE A 422 -28.73 -18.19 111.88
CA PHE A 422 -28.33 -18.34 110.49
C PHE A 422 -26.81 -18.30 110.39
N GLN A 423 -26.29 -18.94 109.35
CA GLN A 423 -24.87 -18.90 109.03
C GLN A 423 -24.68 -18.62 107.55
N ILE A 424 -23.70 -17.78 107.23
CA ILE A 424 -23.18 -17.65 105.87
C ILE A 424 -21.80 -18.27 105.81
N GLU A 425 -21.53 -18.90 104.68
CA GLU A 425 -20.20 -19.35 104.34
C GLU A 425 -19.55 -18.26 103.50
N CYS A 426 -18.37 -17.82 103.93
CA CYS A 426 -17.58 -16.84 103.20
C CYS A 426 -16.31 -17.50 102.69
N CYS A 427 -16.07 -17.43 101.39
CA CYS A 427 -14.93 -18.05 100.73
C CYS A 427 -14.04 -16.97 100.11
N SER A 428 -12.73 -17.21 100.03
CA SER A 428 -11.73 -16.30 99.46
C SER A 428 -11.05 -16.86 98.23
#